data_AF-A0A447PWU8-F1
#
_entry.id   AF-A0A447PWU8-F1
#
_cell.length_a   1.000
_cell.length_b   1.000
_cell.length_c   1.000
_cell.angle_alpha   90.00
_cell.angle_beta   90.00
_cell.angle_gamma   90.00
#
_symmetry.space_group_name_H-M   'P 1'
#
loop_
_entity.id
_entity.type
_entity.pdbx_description
1 polymer ?
#
loop_
_entity_poly.entity_id
_entity_poly.type
_entity_poly.pdbx_seq_one_letter_code
_entity_poly.pdbx_strand_id
1 'polypeptide(L)'
;MAAQNWVSAAQGIEGVWGYTWPTDMGDGKHILTVMVTDRAGNTATQTLEFFIDTRLSTPTIALDSTDDTGTPGDDMTNRTPTDLYSAEYRFGCYQRYSQRHA
;
A
#
# COMPACT_ATOMS: atom_id res chain seq x y z
N MET A 1 7.82 30.86 12.09
CA MET A 1 6.70 30.10 12.68
C MET A 1 5.56 30.18 11.69
N ALA A 2 5.34 29.14 10.88
CA ALA A 2 4.23 29.17 9.92
C ALA A 2 2.92 29.14 10.70
N ALA A 3 2.07 30.16 10.54
CA ALA A 3 0.74 30.16 11.11
C ALA A 3 -0.02 28.97 10.50
N GLN A 4 -0.44 28.02 11.34
CA GLN A 4 -1.33 26.96 10.91
C GLN A 4 -2.67 27.60 10.57
N ASN A 5 -3.04 27.56 9.29
CA ASN A 5 -4.28 28.14 8.83
C ASN A 5 -5.43 27.19 9.18
N TRP A 6 -6.21 27.52 10.21
CA TRP A 6 -7.40 26.75 10.57
C TRP A 6 -8.47 26.93 9.50
N VAL A 7 -9.07 25.82 9.11
CA VAL A 7 -10.19 25.77 8.17
C VAL A 7 -11.41 25.21 8.90
N SER A 8 -12.59 25.73 8.60
CA SER A 8 -13.84 25.21 9.17
C SER A 8 -14.26 23.96 8.40
N ALA A 9 -14.56 22.87 9.11
CA ALA A 9 -15.25 21.74 8.54
C ALA A 9 -16.75 22.04 8.39
N ALA A 10 -17.41 21.41 7.42
CA ALA A 10 -18.86 21.49 7.26
C ALA A 10 -19.53 20.34 7.99
N GLN A 11 -20.61 20.62 8.72
CA GLN A 11 -21.42 19.57 9.32
C GLN A 11 -22.26 18.91 8.24
N GLY A 12 -22.18 17.58 8.15
CA GLY A 12 -23.08 16.77 7.33
C GLY A 12 -24.33 16.41 8.12
N ILE A 13 -24.43 15.13 8.49
CA ILE A 13 -25.39 14.69 9.50
C ILE A 13 -24.88 15.00 10.92
N GLU A 14 -25.77 14.89 11.92
CA GLU A 14 -25.41 15.14 13.32
C GLU A 14 -24.21 14.27 13.74
N GLY A 15 -23.23 14.90 14.38
CA GLY A 15 -21.98 14.25 14.81
C GLY A 15 -20.94 14.00 13.71
N VAL A 16 -21.26 14.25 12.42
CA VAL A 16 -20.33 14.01 11.30
C VAL A 16 -19.92 15.33 10.66
N TRP A 17 -18.60 15.56 10.63
CA TRP A 17 -17.99 16.74 10.02
C TRP A 17 -17.11 16.32 8.86
N GLY A 18 -17.24 17.02 7.74
CA GLY A 18 -16.48 16.78 6.52
C GLY A 18 -15.63 17.99 6.16
N TYR A 19 -14.46 17.73 5.61
CA TYR A 19 -13.62 18.74 4.99
C TYR A 19 -13.04 18.20 3.68
N THR A 20 -13.12 18.99 2.61
CA THR A 20 -12.57 18.66 1.30
C THR A 20 -11.43 19.61 1.02
N TRP A 21 -10.25 19.06 0.78
CA TRP A 21 -9.08 19.83 0.38
C TRP A 21 -9.33 20.46 -1.00
N PRO A 22 -9.08 21.76 -1.20
CA PRO A 22 -9.32 22.42 -2.48
C PRO A 22 -8.30 22.03 -3.56
N THR A 23 -7.18 21.44 -3.15
CA THR A 23 -6.08 21.01 -4.00
C THR A 23 -5.57 19.66 -3.54
N ASP A 24 -5.11 18.86 -4.48
CA ASP A 24 -4.48 17.57 -4.17
C ASP A 24 -3.27 17.77 -3.26
N MET A 25 -3.13 16.88 -2.29
CA MET A 25 -2.01 16.84 -1.37
C MET A 25 -0.94 15.92 -1.94
N GLY A 26 0.31 16.36 -1.95
CA GLY A 26 1.43 15.54 -2.45
C GLY A 26 1.75 14.33 -1.57
N ASP A 27 2.53 13.40 -2.13
CA ASP A 27 3.00 12.22 -1.39
C ASP A 27 3.82 12.59 -0.14
N GLY A 28 3.83 11.67 0.81
CA GLY A 28 4.65 11.73 2.00
C GLY A 28 3.81 11.88 3.27
N LYS A 29 4.49 12.32 4.34
CA LYS A 29 3.94 12.37 5.68
C LYS A 29 3.14 13.65 5.91
N HIS A 30 1.93 13.48 6.43
CA HIS A 30 1.02 14.57 6.78
C HIS A 30 0.54 14.43 8.22
N ILE A 31 0.23 15.57 8.85
CA ILE A 31 -0.36 15.63 10.20
C ILE A 31 -1.64 16.44 10.09
N LEU A 32 -2.78 15.79 10.36
CA LEU A 32 -4.08 16.43 10.50
C LEU A 32 -4.29 16.80 11.97
N THR A 33 -4.56 18.08 12.23
CA THR A 33 -4.97 18.56 13.57
C THR A 33 -6.42 18.99 13.51
N VAL A 34 -7.25 18.43 14.39
CA VAL A 34 -8.66 18.78 14.54
C VAL A 34 -8.86 19.46 15.89
N MET A 35 -9.54 20.59 15.89
CA MET A 35 -9.93 21.31 17.10
C MET A 35 -11.45 21.49 17.09
N VAL A 36 -12.09 21.18 18.21
CA VAL A 36 -13.52 21.37 18.41
C VAL A 36 -13.72 22.35 19.57
N THR A 37 -14.66 23.28 19.41
CA THR A 37 -15.07 24.23 20.44
C THR A 37 -16.55 24.04 20.74
N ASP A 38 -16.91 23.87 22.00
CA ASP A 38 -18.32 23.78 22.42
C ASP A 38 -18.97 25.18 22.56
N ARG A 39 -20.28 25.21 22.84
CA ARG A 39 -21.00 26.48 23.04
C ARG A 39 -20.55 27.27 24.27
N ALA A 40 -19.96 26.62 25.26
CA ALA A 40 -19.42 27.27 26.45
C ALA A 40 -18.00 27.80 26.23
N GLY A 41 -17.38 27.51 25.08
CA GLY A 41 -16.04 27.94 24.71
C GLY A 41 -14.94 26.95 25.11
N ASN A 42 -15.27 25.74 25.59
CA ASN A 42 -14.27 24.73 25.88
C ASN A 42 -13.74 24.15 24.57
N THR A 43 -12.42 23.92 24.51
CA THR A 43 -11.77 23.35 23.33
C THR A 43 -11.19 21.97 23.59
N ALA A 44 -11.23 21.12 22.57
CA ALA A 44 -10.55 19.83 22.54
C ALA A 44 -9.81 19.67 21.21
N THR A 45 -8.60 19.13 21.25
CA THR A 45 -7.73 18.98 20.08
C THR A 45 -7.27 17.54 19.94
N GLN A 46 -7.25 17.02 18.72
CA GLN A 46 -6.65 15.73 18.38
C GLN A 46 -5.78 15.83 17.13
N THR A 47 -4.79 14.94 17.03
CA THR A 47 -3.88 14.85 15.88
C THR A 47 -3.90 13.44 15.29
N LEU A 48 -3.79 13.38 13.96
CA LEU A 48 -3.67 12.16 13.18
C LEU A 48 -2.49 12.28 12.22
N GLU A 49 -1.51 11.39 12.33
CA GLU A 49 -0.46 11.24 11.34
C GLU A 49 -0.91 10.26 10.26
N PHE A 50 -0.69 10.60 8.99
CA PHE A 50 -1.01 9.74 7.86
C PHE A 50 -0.02 9.96 6.71
N PHE A 51 0.01 9.02 5.76
CA PHE A 51 0.85 9.09 4.57
C PHE A 51 -0.02 9.07 3.32
N ILE A 52 0.33 9.91 2.36
CA ILE A 52 -0.22 9.84 1.00
C ILE A 52 0.85 9.18 0.12
N ASP A 53 0.45 8.18 -0.65
CA ASP A 53 1.28 7.56 -1.67
C ASP A 53 0.45 7.36 -2.94
N THR A 54 0.77 8.13 -3.97
CA THR A 54 0.14 8.08 -5.29
C THR A 54 1.02 7.39 -6.34
N ARG A 55 2.19 6.85 -5.94
CA ARG A 55 3.15 6.27 -6.87
C ARG A 55 2.79 4.83 -7.18
N LEU A 56 2.60 4.57 -8.47
CA LEU A 56 2.50 3.21 -8.98
C LEU A 56 3.88 2.75 -9.46
N SER A 57 4.33 1.61 -8.96
CA SER A 57 5.53 0.93 -9.44
C SER A 57 5.13 -0.11 -10.47
N THR A 58 5.64 0.00 -11.70
CA THR A 58 5.47 -1.05 -12.71
C THR A 58 6.41 -2.22 -12.37
N PRO A 59 5.90 -3.44 -12.15
CA PRO A 59 6.78 -4.60 -11.99
C PRO A 59 7.48 -4.89 -13.32
N THR A 60 8.78 -5.13 -13.27
CA THR A 60 9.51 -5.67 -14.41
C THR A 60 9.41 -7.19 -14.36
N ILE A 61 8.83 -7.78 -15.40
CA ILE A 61 8.90 -9.22 -15.66
C ILE A 61 9.99 -9.40 -16.70
N ALA A 62 11.03 -10.16 -16.35
CA ALA A 62 12.10 -10.54 -17.25
C ALA A 62 12.38 -12.02 -17.05
N LEU A 63 12.85 -12.69 -18.11
CA LEU A 63 13.36 -14.04 -18.00
C LEU A 63 14.67 -14.00 -17.21
N ASP A 64 14.86 -14.93 -16.28
CA ASP A 64 16.18 -15.08 -15.64
C ASP A 64 17.19 -15.47 -16.72
N SER A 65 18.38 -14.87 -16.74
CA SER A 65 19.39 -15.16 -17.77
C SER A 65 19.85 -16.61 -17.75
N THR A 66 19.66 -17.34 -16.64
CA THR A 66 19.90 -18.78 -16.57
C THR A 66 18.81 -19.59 -17.29
N ASP A 67 17.60 -19.05 -17.45
CA ASP A 67 16.46 -19.67 -18.12
C ASP A 67 16.31 -19.26 -19.59
N ASP A 68 17.06 -18.27 -20.05
CA ASP A 68 17.24 -17.86 -21.46
C ASP A 68 18.17 -18.84 -22.19
N THR A 69 17.63 -20.00 -22.55
CA THR A 69 18.39 -21.10 -23.15
C THR A 69 18.07 -21.25 -24.64
N GLY A 70 19.06 -21.66 -25.44
CA GLY A 70 18.92 -21.76 -26.90
C GLY A 70 19.73 -20.66 -27.58
N THR A 71 19.09 -19.52 -27.87
CA THR A 71 19.75 -18.34 -28.46
C THR A 71 19.82 -17.23 -27.40
N PRO A 72 21.02 -16.90 -26.86
CA PRO A 72 21.11 -15.88 -25.81
C PRO A 72 20.56 -14.52 -26.25
N GLY A 73 19.72 -13.93 -25.42
CA GLY A 73 19.09 -12.62 -25.60
C GLY A 73 17.83 -12.62 -26.47
N ASP A 74 17.24 -13.79 -26.75
CA ASP A 74 15.94 -13.90 -27.42
C ASP A 74 14.74 -13.96 -26.45
N ASP A 75 15.02 -13.95 -25.14
CA ASP A 75 14.04 -14.04 -24.05
C ASP A 75 13.18 -15.31 -24.13
N MET A 76 13.74 -16.43 -24.62
CA MET A 76 13.04 -17.71 -24.73
C MET A 76 13.72 -18.83 -23.95
N THR A 77 12.91 -19.63 -23.24
CA THR A 77 13.37 -20.90 -22.67
C THR A 77 13.27 -22.00 -23.72
N ASN A 78 14.40 -22.39 -24.30
CA ASN A 78 14.50 -23.57 -25.17
C ASN A 78 15.27 -24.71 -24.47
N ARG A 79 14.63 -25.35 -23.49
CA ARG A 79 15.14 -26.58 -22.84
C ARG A 79 14.35 -27.78 -23.35
N THR A 80 15.02 -28.90 -23.64
CA THR A 80 14.27 -30.14 -23.89
C THR A 80 13.69 -30.63 -22.56
N PRO A 81 12.50 -31.28 -22.54
CA PRO A 81 11.93 -31.83 -21.30
C PRO A 81 12.88 -32.79 -20.56
N THR A 82 13.82 -33.39 -21.30
CA THR A 82 14.89 -34.23 -20.77
C THR A 82 16.04 -33.46 -20.11
N ASP A 83 16.18 -32.14 -20.29
CA ASP A 83 17.19 -31.33 -19.59
C ASP A 83 16.74 -30.90 -18.18
N LEU A 84 15.52 -31.25 -17.78
CA LEU A 84 14.96 -31.02 -16.44
C LEU A 84 15.43 -32.06 -15.40
N TYR A 85 16.63 -32.63 -15.54
CA TYR A 85 17.20 -33.68 -14.66
C TYR A 85 17.53 -33.22 -13.22
N SER A 86 16.79 -32.27 -12.68
CA SER A 86 16.63 -32.07 -11.24
C SER A 86 15.15 -32.02 -10.89
N ALA A 87 14.41 -33.06 -11.27
CA ALA A 87 13.11 -33.31 -10.67
C ALA A 87 13.34 -33.75 -9.21
N GLU A 88 13.34 -32.81 -8.27
CA GLU A 88 13.05 -33.16 -6.87
C GLU A 88 11.59 -33.63 -6.81
N TYR A 89 11.40 -34.94 -6.92
CA TYR A 89 10.12 -35.57 -6.62
C TYR A 89 9.91 -35.59 -5.10
N ARG A 90 9.38 -34.50 -4.54
CA ARG A 90 8.78 -34.54 -3.20
C ARG A 90 7.38 -35.14 -3.30
N PHE A 91 7.29 -36.46 -3.21
CA PHE A 91 6.04 -37.11 -2.81
C PHE A 91 5.83 -36.87 -1.32
N GLY A 92 5.06 -35.85 -0.98
CA GLY A 92 4.68 -35.52 0.39
C GLY A 92 3.26 -34.96 0.42
N CYS A 93 2.34 -35.80 0.90
CA CYS A 93 0.90 -35.63 0.87
C CYS A 93 0.41 -34.28 1.40
N TYR A 94 -0.63 -33.74 0.75
CA TYR A 94 -1.55 -32.78 1.34
C TYR A 94 -2.06 -33.28 2.71
N GLN A 95 -1.85 -32.50 3.76
CA GLN A 95 -2.76 -32.44 4.92
C GLN A 95 -3.00 -30.97 5.28
N ARG A 96 -4.25 -30.69 5.59
CA ARG A 96 -4.91 -29.38 5.61
C ARG A 96 -4.46 -28.48 6.77
N TYR A 97 -4.47 -27.18 6.47
CA TYR A 97 -4.88 -26.03 7.30
C TYR A 97 -4.97 -26.19 8.82
N SER A 98 -4.23 -25.35 9.56
CA SER A 98 -4.63 -24.94 10.91
C SER A 98 -4.24 -23.48 11.14
N GLN A 99 -5.18 -22.57 10.86
CA GLN A 99 -5.30 -21.30 11.57
C GLN A 99 -6.35 -21.52 12.67
N ARG A 100 -5.94 -21.58 13.95
CA ARG A 100 -6.63 -21.00 15.12
C ARG A 100 -5.67 -20.94 16.31
N HIS A 101 -5.47 -19.71 16.80
CA HIS A 101 -5.37 -19.23 18.19
C HIS A 101 -4.47 -20.02 19.17
N ALA A 102 -3.55 -19.41 19.91
CA ALA A 102 -3.52 -18.06 20.51
C ALA A 102 -2.10 -17.49 20.54
#